data_AF-A0A2V7F133-F1
#
_entry.id   AF-A0A2V7F133-F1
#
_cell.length_a   1.000
_cell.length_b   1.000
_cell.length_c   1.000
_cell.angle_alpha   90.00
_cell.angle_beta   90.00
_cell.angle_gamma   90.00
#
_symmetry.space_group_name_H-M   'P 1'
#
loop_
_entity.id
_entity.type
_entity.pdbx_description
1 polymer ?
#
loop_
_entity_poly.entity_id
_entity_poly.type
_entity_poly.pdbx_seq_one_letter_code
_entity_poly.pdbx_strand_id
1 'polypeptide(L)'
;MSPRTAVRWLARATSLVSIVLLGLFALDGSLTWQALGHGTWLGLLFFPVGVVCGLLLAWWRERPGALMPAGSLLAFYAWQWSVRGSLPHGFAFIAFTLPAVGFWAAGPRRPAG
;
A
#
# COMPACT_ATOMS: atom_id res chain seq x y z
N MET A 1 22.56 16.93 -1.33
CA MET A 1 21.46 16.13 -0.73
C MET A 1 21.91 14.67 -0.69
N SER A 2 21.76 13.95 0.43
CA SER A 2 22.21 12.54 0.45
C SER A 2 21.28 11.66 -0.39
N PRO A 3 21.77 10.56 -1.01
CA PRO A 3 20.93 9.66 -1.81
C PRO A 3 19.71 9.13 -1.04
N ARG A 4 19.88 8.80 0.25
CA ARG A 4 18.78 8.34 1.11
C ARG A 4 17.74 9.42 1.35
N THR A 5 18.18 10.67 1.53
CA THR A 5 17.29 11.82 1.69
C THR A 5 16.45 12.04 0.43
N ALA A 6 17.06 11.93 -0.75
CA ALA A 6 16.34 12.04 -2.02
C ALA A 6 15.28 10.94 -2.16
N VAL A 7 15.64 9.68 -1.89
CA VAL A 7 14.70 8.54 -1.92
C VAL A 7 13.55 8.73 -0.93
N ARG A 8 13.82 9.23 0.28
CA ARG A 8 12.79 9.53 1.30
C ARG A 8 11.78 10.56 0.80
N TRP A 9 12.24 11.64 0.18
CA TRP A 9 11.34 12.68 -0.35
C TRP A 9 10.53 12.17 -1.53
N LEU A 10 11.15 11.39 -2.43
CA LEU A 10 10.44 10.73 -3.53
C LEU A 10 9.36 9.77 -3.00
N ALA A 11 9.68 8.98 -1.98
CA ALA A 11 8.73 8.07 -1.32
C ALA A 11 7.57 8.85 -0.69
N ARG A 12 7.82 9.97 -0.01
CA ARG A 12 6.76 10.82 0.55
C ARG A 12 5.86 11.41 -0.54
N ALA A 13 6.44 11.98 -1.59
CA ALA A 13 5.69 12.57 -2.69
C ALA A 13 4.80 11.53 -3.37
N THR A 14 5.37 10.38 -3.74
CA THR A 14 4.61 9.28 -4.35
C THR A 14 3.59 8.66 -3.40
N SER A 15 3.86 8.59 -2.09
CA SER A 15 2.89 8.12 -1.09
C SER A 15 1.68 9.04 -0.99
N LEU A 16 1.90 10.35 -1.06
CA LEU A 16 0.81 11.32 -1.03
C LEU A 16 -0.09 11.16 -2.27
N VAL A 17 0.52 11.02 -3.46
CA VAL A 17 -0.21 10.74 -4.70
C VAL A 17 -1.02 9.45 -4.57
N SER A 18 -0.43 8.35 -4.08
CA SER A 18 -1.15 7.10 -3.84
C SER A 18 -2.33 7.27 -2.89
N ILE A 19 -2.12 7.93 -1.74
CA ILE A 19 -3.18 8.14 -0.74
C ILE A 19 -4.33 8.96 -1.32
N VAL A 20 -4.02 10.05 -2.03
CA VAL A 20 -5.05 10.90 -2.66
C VAL A 20 -5.83 10.12 -3.71
N LEU A 21 -5.16 9.40 -4.62
CA LEU A 21 -5.82 8.62 -5.66
C LEU A 21 -6.69 7.49 -5.06
N LEU A 22 -6.20 6.78 -4.06
CA LEU A 22 -7.00 5.77 -3.35
C LEU A 22 -8.21 6.40 -2.64
N GLY A 23 -8.04 7.60 -2.08
CA GLY A 23 -9.14 8.37 -1.51
C GLY A 23 -10.19 8.75 -2.55
N LEU A 24 -9.76 9.23 -3.73
CA LEU A 24 -10.65 9.56 -4.84
C LEU A 24 -11.42 8.33 -5.33
N PHE A 25 -10.74 7.20 -5.50
CA PHE A 25 -11.39 5.94 -5.89
C PHE A 25 -12.33 5.35 -4.81
N ALA A 26 -12.12 5.73 -3.54
CA ALA A 26 -13.05 5.39 -2.48
C ALA A 26 -14.31 6.26 -2.51
N LEU A 27 -14.16 7.55 -2.85
CA LEU A 27 -15.25 8.51 -2.93
C LEU A 27 -16.11 8.35 -4.20
N ASP A 28 -15.51 7.97 -5.33
CA ASP A 28 -16.22 7.73 -6.59
C ASP A 28 -16.93 6.36 -6.66
N GLY A 29 -16.72 5.50 -5.65
CA GLY A 29 -17.29 4.15 -5.57
C GLY A 29 -16.67 3.12 -6.50
N SER A 30 -15.64 3.45 -7.28
CA SER A 30 -14.96 2.55 -8.20
C SER A 30 -14.29 1.36 -7.49
N LEU A 31 -13.77 1.57 -6.27
CA LEU A 31 -13.23 0.50 -5.43
C LEU A 31 -14.27 -0.55 -5.04
N THR A 32 -15.54 -0.14 -4.90
CA THR A 32 -16.64 -1.01 -4.46
C THR A 32 -17.02 -2.02 -5.54
N TRP A 33 -17.02 -1.61 -6.82
CA TRP A 33 -17.50 -2.43 -7.93
C TRP A 33 -16.46 -3.44 -8.46
N GLN A 34 -15.17 -3.10 -8.42
CA GLN A 34 -14.12 -3.96 -8.98
C GLN A 34 -13.51 -4.93 -7.95
N ALA A 35 -13.45 -4.54 -6.67
CA ALA A 35 -12.82 -5.37 -5.63
C ALA A 35 -13.82 -6.23 -4.83
N LEU A 36 -15.06 -5.78 -4.61
CA LEU A 36 -15.94 -6.33 -3.56
C LEU A 36 -17.11 -7.15 -4.12
N GLY A 37 -16.82 -8.36 -4.58
CA GLY A 37 -17.82 -9.42 -4.70
C GLY A 37 -18.01 -10.02 -3.31
N HIS A 38 -19.22 -9.88 -2.75
CA HIS A 38 -19.81 -10.57 -1.59
C HIS A 38 -18.93 -10.85 -0.32
N GLY A 39 -17.79 -10.19 -0.15
CA GLY A 39 -16.83 -10.41 0.96
C GLY A 39 -16.24 -9.09 1.50
N THR A 40 -17.12 -8.14 1.78
CA THR A 40 -16.98 -6.69 1.57
C THR A 40 -15.98 -5.96 2.48
N TRP A 41 -15.68 -6.44 3.69
CA TRP A 41 -14.94 -5.66 4.70
C TRP A 41 -13.46 -6.04 4.79
N LEU A 42 -13.12 -7.33 4.67
CA LEU A 42 -11.74 -7.80 4.72
C LEU A 42 -10.94 -7.31 3.51
N GLY A 43 -11.56 -7.33 2.33
CA GLY A 43 -10.99 -6.72 1.12
C GLY A 43 -10.63 -5.25 1.36
N LEU A 44 -11.57 -4.45 1.85
CA LEU A 44 -11.37 -3.02 2.16
C LEU A 44 -10.32 -2.76 3.24
N LEU A 45 -10.32 -3.59 4.30
CA LEU A 45 -9.38 -3.50 5.41
C LEU A 45 -7.94 -3.68 4.93
N PHE A 46 -7.70 -4.66 4.06
CA PHE A 46 -6.38 -4.92 3.50
C PHE A 46 -6.06 -3.96 2.34
N PHE A 47 -7.05 -3.60 1.51
CA PHE A 47 -6.90 -2.59 0.45
C PHE A 47 -8.23 -1.85 0.20
N PRO A 48 -8.28 -0.52 0.32
CA PRO A 48 -7.14 0.40 0.39
C PRO A 48 -6.65 0.72 1.82
N VAL A 49 -7.41 0.38 2.86
CA VAL A 49 -7.20 0.94 4.21
C VAL A 49 -5.83 0.58 4.80
N GLY A 50 -5.46 -0.70 4.78
CA GLY A 50 -4.17 -1.17 5.30
C GLY A 50 -2.97 -0.54 4.58
N VAL A 51 -3.09 -0.35 3.25
CA VAL A 51 -2.08 0.35 2.44
C VAL A 51 -1.95 1.80 2.86
N VAL A 52 -3.05 2.54 2.96
CA VAL A 52 -3.04 3.95 3.37
C VAL A 52 -2.47 4.11 4.78
N CYS A 53 -2.92 3.31 5.75
CA CYS A 53 -2.41 3.33 7.12
C CYS A 53 -0.91 3.04 7.18
N GLY A 54 -0.44 2.06 6.40
CA GLY A 54 0.98 1.74 6.32
C GLY A 54 1.82 2.86 5.71
N LEU A 55 1.35 3.46 4.61
CA LEU A 55 2.00 4.60 3.98
C LEU A 55 2.08 5.80 4.92
N LEU A 56 1.02 6.11 5.65
CA LEU A 56 1.03 7.14 6.70
C LEU A 56 2.04 6.78 7.80
N LEU A 57 2.00 5.55 8.32
CA LEU A 57 2.95 5.07 9.33
C LEU A 57 4.41 5.24 8.87
N ALA A 58 4.69 5.06 7.58
CA ALA A 58 6.03 5.17 7.01
C ALA A 58 6.63 6.58 7.11
N TRP A 59 5.80 7.62 7.31
CA TRP A 59 6.28 8.99 7.47
C TRP A 59 7.02 9.18 8.80
N TRP A 60 6.62 8.46 9.85
CA TRP A 60 7.27 8.44 11.16
C TRP A 60 8.20 7.23 11.33
N ARG A 61 7.81 6.06 10.79
CA ARG A 61 8.53 4.79 10.94
C ARG A 61 8.66 4.10 9.59
N GLU A 62 9.66 4.50 8.81
CA GLU A 62 9.86 4.09 7.42
C GLU A 62 9.79 2.57 7.19
N ARG A 63 10.46 1.76 8.01
CA ARG A 63 10.50 0.29 7.83
C ARG A 63 9.20 -0.42 8.22
N PRO A 64 8.68 -0.27 9.46
CA PRO A 64 7.37 -0.83 9.81
C PRO A 64 6.26 -0.34 8.87
N GLY A 65 6.28 0.95 8.52
CA GLY A 65 5.35 1.53 7.57
C GLY A 65 5.55 1.10 6.13
N ALA A 66 6.72 0.61 5.73
CA ALA A 66 6.92 -0.02 4.41
C ALA A 66 6.42 -1.48 4.38
N LEU A 67 6.54 -2.20 5.49
CA LEU A 67 6.09 -3.59 5.58
C LEU A 67 4.57 -3.72 5.63
N MET A 68 3.89 -2.76 6.26
CA MET A 68 2.43 -2.80 6.41
C MET A 68 1.70 -2.77 5.05
N PRO A 69 1.96 -1.84 4.10
CA PRO A 69 1.34 -1.85 2.79
C PRO A 69 1.62 -3.13 2.00
N ALA A 70 2.85 -3.65 2.07
CA ALA A 70 3.22 -4.90 1.42
C ALA A 70 2.45 -6.10 1.99
N GLY A 71 2.37 -6.20 3.33
CA GLY A 71 1.61 -7.24 4.01
C GLY A 71 0.11 -7.13 3.76
N SER A 72 -0.45 -5.92 3.79
CA SER A 72 -1.85 -5.66 3.48
C SER A 72 -2.18 -6.01 2.02
N LEU A 73 -1.31 -5.66 1.07
CA LEU A 73 -1.50 -6.05 -0.33
C LEU A 73 -1.46 -7.57 -0.50
N LEU A 74 -0.49 -8.24 0.14
CA LEU A 74 -0.39 -9.71 0.10
C LEU A 74 -1.66 -10.37 0.66
N ALA A 75 -2.15 -9.89 1.80
CA ALA A 75 -3.39 -10.37 2.41
C ALA A 75 -4.60 -10.12 1.51
N PHE A 76 -4.65 -8.98 0.82
CA PHE A 76 -5.70 -8.68 -0.16
C PHE A 76 -5.70 -9.68 -1.34
N TYR A 77 -4.53 -9.98 -1.92
CA TYR A 77 -4.42 -10.96 -2.99
C TYR A 77 -4.75 -12.38 -2.51
N ALA A 78 -4.28 -12.78 -1.32
CA ALA A 78 -4.59 -14.08 -0.74
C ALA A 78 -6.09 -14.25 -0.48
N TRP A 79 -6.75 -13.21 0.03
CA TRP A 79 -8.20 -13.17 0.22
C TRP A 79 -8.94 -13.30 -1.12
N GLN A 80 -8.58 -12.48 -2.11
CA GLN A 80 -9.17 -12.52 -3.45
C GLN A 80 -9.03 -13.90 -4.10
N TRP A 81 -7.84 -14.51 -4.03
CA TRP A 81 -7.60 -15.86 -4.53
C TRP A 81 -8.52 -16.89 -3.85
N SER A 82 -8.64 -16.81 -2.52
CA SER A 82 -9.43 -17.75 -1.72
C SER A 82 -10.94 -17.65 -2.01
N VAL A 83 -11.44 -16.44 -2.27
CA VAL A 83 -12.89 -16.20 -2.47
C VAL A 83 -13.32 -16.34 -3.94
N ARG A 84 -12.49 -15.90 -4.89
CA ARG A 84 -12.86 -15.83 -6.31
C ARG A 84 -12.13 -16.83 -7.20
N GLY A 85 -11.14 -17.57 -6.66
CA GLY A 85 -10.33 -18.52 -7.43
C GLY A 85 -9.49 -17.86 -8.54
N SER A 86 -9.39 -16.54 -8.55
CA SER A 86 -8.72 -15.76 -9.58
C SER A 86 -8.05 -14.53 -8.94
N LEU A 87 -6.90 -14.14 -9.49
CA LEU A 87 -6.24 -12.91 -9.06
C LEU A 87 -6.94 -11.69 -9.67
N PRO A 88 -7.00 -10.56 -8.97
CA PRO A 88 -7.40 -9.29 -9.55
C PRO A 88 -6.57 -9.03 -10.82
N HIS A 89 -7.25 -8.77 -11.93
CA HIS A 89 -6.58 -8.41 -13.17
C HIS A 89 -6.02 -6.99 -13.03
N GLY A 90 -4.70 -6.85 -13.14
CA GLY A 90 -4.02 -5.56 -13.24
C GLY A 90 -2.98 -5.30 -12.15
N PHE A 91 -1.89 -4.66 -12.57
CA PHE A 91 -0.77 -4.24 -11.72
C PHE A 91 -1.06 -2.95 -10.94
N ALA A 92 -2.29 -2.41 -11.03
CA ALA A 92 -2.66 -1.14 -10.41
C ALA A 92 -2.53 -1.15 -8.88
N PHE A 93 -2.94 -2.23 -8.21
CA PHE A 93 -2.81 -2.37 -6.75
C PHE A 93 -1.35 -2.32 -6.30
N ILE A 94 -0.45 -2.93 -7.07
CA ILE A 94 1.00 -2.91 -6.82
C ILE A 94 1.54 -1.49 -6.98
N ALA A 95 1.10 -0.74 -8.00
CA ALA A 95 1.53 0.64 -8.23
C ALA A 95 1.29 1.53 -7.01
N PHE A 96 0.15 1.39 -6.31
CA PHE A 96 -0.15 2.15 -5.10
C PHE A 96 0.77 1.84 -3.92
N THR A 97 1.42 0.67 -3.92
CA THR A 97 2.37 0.26 -2.88
C THR A 97 3.82 0.59 -3.20
N LEU A 98 4.16 1.06 -4.42
CA LEU A 98 5.52 1.45 -4.79
C LEU A 98 6.21 2.43 -3.81
N PRO A 99 5.53 3.42 -3.21
CA PRO A 99 6.16 4.28 -2.22
C PRO A 99 6.74 3.52 -1.01
N ALA A 100 6.15 2.36 -0.66
CA ALA A 100 6.66 1.50 0.41
C ALA A 100 8.07 0.97 0.12
N VAL A 101 8.40 0.69 -1.15
CA VAL A 101 9.76 0.29 -1.55
C VAL A 101 10.74 1.44 -1.30
N GLY A 102 10.33 2.68 -1.62
CA GLY A 102 11.11 3.87 -1.34
C GLY A 102 11.35 4.07 0.16
N PHE A 103 10.30 3.93 0.99
CA PHE A 103 10.43 3.99 2.44
C PHE A 103 11.34 2.88 3.00
N TRP A 104 11.24 1.66 2.48
CA TRP A 104 12.12 0.57 2.88
C TRP A 104 13.60 0.88 2.60
N ALA A 105 13.88 1.40 1.40
CA ALA A 105 15.24 1.75 0.96
C ALA A 105 15.83 2.93 1.73
N ALA A 106 15.01 3.93 2.08
CA ALA A 106 15.42 5.08 2.88
C ALA A 106 15.56 4.75 4.38
N GLY A 107 14.84 3.74 4.85
CA GLY A 107 14.77 3.30 6.25
C GLY A 107 16.12 3.01 6.91
N PRO A 108 16.34 3.42 8.17
CA PRO A 108 17.55 3.07 8.92
C PRO A 108 17.71 1.56 9.00
N ARG A 109 18.89 1.04 8.65
CA ARG A 109 19.21 -0.36 8.89
C ARG A 109 19.40 -0.53 10.39
N ARG A 110 18.55 -1.32 11.06
CA ARG A 110 18.85 -1.75 12.44
C ARG A 110 20.27 -2.31 12.43
N PRO A 111 21.14 -1.96 13.40
CA PRO A 111 22.41 -2.65 13.53
C PRO A 111 22.12 -4.13 13.69
N ALA A 112 22.82 -4.98 12.94
CA ALA A 112 22.84 -6.40 13.22
C ALA A 112 23.39 -6.53 14.65
N GLY A 113 22.55 -7.01 15.56
CA GLY A 113 22.96 -7.32 16.92
C GLY A 113 23.89 -8.51 16.95
#